data_AF-A0A848Z305-F1
#
_entry.id   AF-A0A848Z305-F1
#
_cell.length_a   1.000
_cell.length_b   1.000
_cell.length_c   1.000
_cell.angle_alpha   90.00
_cell.angle_beta   90.00
_cell.angle_gamma   90.00
#
_symmetry.space_group_name_H-M   'P 1'
#
loop_
_entity.id
_entity.type
_entity.pdbx_description
1 polymer ?
#
loop_
_entity_poly.entity_id
_entity_poly.type
_entity_poly.pdbx_seq_one_letter_code
_entity_poly.pdbx_strand_id
1 'polypeptide(L)'
;MLDHITVVDDESFSNDPVIWIGGAVVSGEVYMQDVKSMVDRVIARLKAKEAKLGGLYILDHGSPNGFRIGSDLVNMGKLPEHAVELAKLRPWFHHEHGFAWLQHCTIGQNKLLMIELAKLLGVRVYAARGVYNPLFDRSLGYSTVGGRVLGNPLKFWDWEHYVRANPNGTFEEDVGKPGEVEALRYVRRKLGKWLGAPEAWYH
;
A
#
# COMPACT_ATOMS: atom_id res chain seq x y z
N MET A 1 0.78 -19.32 -8.09
CA MET A 1 0.79 -19.05 -6.63
C MET A 1 0.69 -17.54 -6.40
N LEU A 2 0.08 -17.08 -5.31
CA LEU A 2 0.13 -15.68 -4.90
C LEU A 2 1.19 -15.49 -3.82
N ASP A 3 2.00 -14.43 -3.94
CA ASP A 3 2.90 -13.98 -2.88
C ASP A 3 2.47 -12.60 -2.38
N HIS A 4 2.71 -12.36 -1.09
CA HIS A 4 2.49 -11.08 -0.44
C HIS A 4 3.87 -10.60 0.01
N ILE A 5 4.28 -9.42 -0.47
CA ILE A 5 5.64 -8.92 -0.28
C ILE A 5 5.56 -7.59 0.43
N THR A 6 6.19 -7.51 1.61
CA THR A 6 6.48 -6.25 2.27
C THR A 6 7.87 -5.79 1.84
N VAL A 7 7.98 -4.55 1.39
CA VAL A 7 9.26 -3.89 1.14
C VAL A 7 9.53 -2.88 2.24
N VAL A 8 10.76 -2.89 2.74
CA VAL A 8 11.21 -2.08 3.87
C VAL A 8 12.45 -1.33 3.46
N ASP A 9 12.52 -0.04 3.77
CA ASP A 9 13.69 0.79 3.50
C ASP A 9 14.92 0.31 4.29
N ASP A 10 16.00 0.01 3.56
CA ASP A 10 17.31 -0.44 4.06
C ASP A 10 18.13 0.74 4.62
N GLU A 11 17.95 1.96 4.11
CA GLU A 11 18.69 3.14 4.55
C GLU A 11 18.29 3.57 5.98
N SER A 12 17.03 3.33 6.34
CA SER A 12 16.51 3.57 7.69
C SER A 12 17.14 2.72 8.79
N PHE A 13 17.82 1.60 8.50
CA PHE A 13 18.41 0.74 9.52
C PHE A 13 19.45 1.45 10.40
N SER A 14 20.07 2.52 9.90
CA SER A 14 21.07 3.28 10.64
C SER A 14 20.51 4.51 11.37
N ASN A 15 19.35 5.04 10.96
CA ASN A 15 18.87 6.36 11.39
C ASN A 15 17.39 6.45 11.77
N ASP A 16 16.55 5.44 11.49
CA ASP A 16 15.14 5.40 11.88
C ASP A 16 14.77 4.09 12.60
N PRO A 17 14.66 4.10 13.94
CA PRO A 17 14.34 2.91 14.72
C PRO A 17 12.89 2.45 14.55
N VAL A 18 11.96 3.28 14.07
CA VAL A 18 10.54 2.90 13.93
C VAL A 18 10.34 2.03 12.71
N ILE A 19 10.96 2.38 11.57
CA ILE A 19 10.94 1.54 10.37
C ILE A 19 11.69 0.23 10.64
N TRP A 20 12.80 0.29 11.38
CA TRP A 20 13.55 -0.90 11.78
C TRP A 20 12.71 -1.89 12.58
N ILE A 21 12.03 -1.43 13.65
CA ILE A 21 11.17 -2.32 14.44
C ILE A 21 10.00 -2.82 13.59
N GLY A 22 9.45 -1.98 12.71
CA GLY A 22 8.44 -2.38 11.73
C GLY A 22 8.90 -3.55 10.84
N GLY A 23 10.11 -3.46 10.31
CA GLY A 23 10.81 -4.51 9.54
C GLY A 23 11.33 -5.69 10.38
N ALA A 24 11.20 -5.68 11.71
CA ALA A 24 11.54 -6.85 12.52
C ALA A 24 10.30 -7.73 12.78
N VAL A 25 9.10 -7.19 12.57
CA VAL A 25 7.83 -7.85 12.89
C VAL A 25 7.04 -8.28 11.65
N VAL A 26 7.48 -7.89 10.45
CA VAL A 26 6.92 -8.38 9.19
C VAL A 26 7.69 -9.61 8.70
N SER A 27 7.01 -10.49 7.97
CA SER A 27 7.59 -11.75 7.47
C SER A 27 7.67 -11.72 5.96
N GLY A 28 8.77 -12.23 5.41
CA GLY A 28 8.97 -12.29 3.98
C GLY A 28 9.28 -10.92 3.36
N GLU A 29 10.19 -10.17 3.97
CA GLU A 29 10.58 -8.84 3.51
C GLU A 29 11.50 -8.85 2.29
N VAL A 30 11.52 -7.70 1.63
CA VAL A 30 12.51 -7.32 0.63
C VAL A 30 13.03 -5.94 1.00
N TYR A 31 14.31 -5.83 1.32
CA TYR A 31 14.92 -4.54 1.60
C TYR A 31 15.12 -3.74 0.31
N MET A 32 14.93 -2.43 0.36
CA MET A 32 15.06 -1.51 -0.77
C MET A 32 15.93 -0.30 -0.42
N GLN A 33 16.62 0.26 -1.41
CA GLN A 33 17.45 1.47 -1.27
C GLN A 33 16.90 2.65 -2.10
N ASP A 34 16.13 2.33 -3.13
CA ASP A 34 15.57 3.25 -4.11
C ASP A 34 14.40 2.53 -4.85
N VAL A 35 13.71 3.24 -5.75
CA VAL A 35 12.61 2.67 -6.54
C VAL A 35 13.08 1.47 -7.37
N LYS A 36 14.26 1.59 -7.99
CA LYS A 36 14.77 0.57 -8.90
C LYS A 36 15.06 -0.75 -8.18
N SER A 37 15.80 -0.69 -7.08
CA SER A 37 16.17 -1.83 -6.24
C SER A 37 14.95 -2.50 -5.62
N MET A 38 13.94 -1.72 -5.18
CA MET A 38 12.64 -2.26 -4.76
C MET A 38 12.03 -3.11 -5.88
N VAL A 39 11.86 -2.54 -7.08
CA VAL A 39 11.24 -3.21 -8.23
C VAL A 39 12.01 -4.47 -8.61
N ASP A 40 13.33 -4.38 -8.77
CA ASP A 40 14.18 -5.50 -9.20
C ASP A 40 14.09 -6.66 -8.21
N ARG A 41 14.14 -6.39 -6.90
CA ARG A 41 14.12 -7.42 -5.85
C ARG A 41 12.73 -8.06 -5.70
N VAL A 42 11.66 -7.27 -5.80
CA VAL A 42 10.29 -7.80 -5.84
C VAL A 42 10.12 -8.76 -7.02
N ILE A 43 10.54 -8.36 -8.22
CA ILE A 43 10.46 -9.20 -9.43
C ILE A 43 11.33 -10.45 -9.29
N ALA A 44 12.56 -10.32 -8.77
CA ALA A 44 13.46 -11.46 -8.55
C ALA A 44 12.83 -12.51 -7.63
N ARG A 45 12.20 -12.07 -6.53
CA ARG A 45 11.49 -12.96 -5.61
C ARG A 45 10.32 -13.68 -6.27
N LEU A 46 9.51 -12.96 -7.04
CA LEU A 46 8.36 -13.54 -7.73
C LEU A 46 8.77 -14.57 -8.77
N LYS A 47 9.86 -14.30 -9.51
CA LYS A 47 10.47 -15.27 -10.43
C LYS A 47 10.91 -16.53 -9.70
N ALA A 48 11.66 -16.39 -8.60
CA ALA A 48 12.18 -17.52 -7.83
C ALA A 48 11.07 -18.42 -7.26
N LYS A 49 9.88 -17.86 -6.99
CA LYS A 49 8.72 -18.60 -6.48
C LYS A 49 7.70 -18.98 -7.56
N GLU A 50 7.94 -18.62 -8.82
CA GLU A 50 6.96 -18.75 -9.90
C GLU A 50 5.57 -18.20 -9.51
N ALA A 51 5.55 -17.03 -8.85
CA ALA A 51 4.38 -16.44 -8.23
C ALA A 51 3.94 -15.11 -8.88
N LYS A 52 2.70 -14.72 -8.60
CA LYS A 52 2.16 -13.37 -8.86
C LYS A 52 1.98 -12.61 -7.55
N LEU A 53 2.01 -11.29 -7.60
CA LEU A 53 1.71 -10.44 -6.45
C LEU A 53 0.21 -10.48 -6.14
N GLY A 54 -0.13 -11.03 -4.97
CA GLY A 54 -1.42 -10.83 -4.31
C GLY A 54 -1.47 -9.49 -3.59
N GLY A 55 -0.37 -9.08 -2.96
CA GLY A 55 -0.25 -7.78 -2.30
C GLY A 55 1.19 -7.29 -2.23
N LEU A 56 1.40 -6.01 -2.51
CA LEU A 56 2.67 -5.30 -2.30
C LEU A 56 2.48 -4.27 -1.19
N TYR A 57 3.25 -4.37 -0.11
CA TYR A 57 3.16 -3.50 1.05
C TYR A 57 4.45 -2.68 1.12
N ILE A 58 4.36 -1.36 1.00
CA ILE A 58 5.54 -0.48 0.91
C ILE A 58 5.61 0.33 2.19
N LEU A 59 6.57 0.02 3.06
CA LEU A 59 6.78 0.68 4.34
C LEU A 59 7.93 1.69 4.25
N ASP A 60 7.59 2.97 4.42
CA ASP A 60 8.55 4.08 4.48
C ASP A 60 7.86 5.35 5.05
N HIS A 61 8.57 6.47 5.09
CA HIS A 61 8.03 7.77 5.41
C HIS A 61 7.18 8.38 4.30
N GLY A 62 6.13 9.09 4.69
CA GLY A 62 5.33 9.86 3.75
C GLY A 62 4.66 11.07 4.38
N SER A 63 4.09 11.87 3.50
CA SER A 63 3.36 13.09 3.79
C SER A 63 2.26 13.28 2.73
N PRO A 64 1.39 14.30 2.86
CA PRO A 64 0.44 14.63 1.80
C PRO A 64 1.13 15.11 0.50
N ASN A 65 2.42 15.46 0.54
CA ASN A 65 3.16 15.93 -0.64
C ASN A 65 3.88 14.82 -1.40
N GLY A 66 3.89 13.59 -0.89
CA GLY A 66 4.65 12.47 -1.46
C GLY A 66 5.22 11.55 -0.38
N PHE A 67 5.90 10.50 -0.81
CA PHE A 67 6.46 9.48 0.05
C PHE A 67 7.83 9.00 -0.43
N ARG A 68 8.56 8.35 0.46
CA ARG A 68 9.87 7.78 0.18
C ARG A 68 9.75 6.33 -0.26
N ILE A 69 10.67 5.92 -1.13
CA ILE A 69 11.02 4.53 -1.38
C ILE A 69 12.54 4.49 -1.29
N GLY A 70 13.05 4.27 -0.07
CA GLY A 70 14.46 4.50 0.25
C GLY A 70 14.87 5.94 -0.03
N SER A 71 15.97 6.12 -0.74
CA SER A 71 16.52 7.44 -1.07
C SER A 71 15.62 8.26 -2.02
N ASP A 72 14.72 7.62 -2.77
CA ASP A 72 13.87 8.26 -3.77
C ASP A 72 12.63 8.91 -3.16
N LEU A 73 12.38 10.17 -3.53
CA LEU A 73 11.11 10.85 -3.27
C LEU A 73 10.14 10.61 -4.44
N VAL A 74 9.01 9.97 -4.16
CA VAL A 74 7.90 9.80 -5.08
C VAL A 74 6.81 10.84 -4.78
N ASN A 75 6.63 11.77 -5.71
CA ASN A 75 5.57 12.78 -5.69
C ASN A 75 5.11 13.11 -7.11
N MET A 76 4.11 13.98 -7.27
CA MET A 76 3.59 14.32 -8.61
C MET A 76 4.64 14.88 -9.57
N GLY A 77 5.61 15.66 -9.07
CA GLY A 77 6.66 16.26 -9.90
C GLY A 77 7.73 15.25 -10.36
N LYS A 78 8.03 14.26 -9.52
CA LYS A 78 9.05 13.23 -9.77
C LYS A 78 8.48 11.90 -10.28
N LEU A 79 7.17 11.71 -10.24
CA LEU A 79 6.54 10.46 -10.70
C LEU A 79 6.95 10.08 -12.14
N PRO A 80 7.07 11.00 -13.11
CA PRO A 80 7.53 10.66 -14.46
C PRO A 80 8.93 10.01 -14.50
N GLU A 81 9.84 10.41 -13.59
CA GLU A 81 11.20 9.85 -13.48
C GLU A 81 11.15 8.38 -13.04
N HIS A 82 10.21 8.05 -12.16
CA HIS A 82 10.04 6.71 -11.56
C HIS A 82 9.06 5.82 -12.33
N ALA A 83 8.28 6.39 -13.24
CA ALA A 83 7.15 5.72 -13.86
C ALA A 83 7.56 4.46 -14.63
N VAL A 84 8.66 4.53 -15.39
CA VAL A 84 9.15 3.41 -16.20
C VAL A 84 9.54 2.23 -15.31
N GLU A 85 10.19 2.47 -14.18
CA GLU A 85 10.59 1.40 -13.25
C GLU A 85 9.37 0.81 -12.54
N LEU A 86 8.51 1.64 -11.95
CA LEU A 86 7.31 1.18 -11.26
C LEU A 86 6.37 0.39 -12.19
N ALA A 87 6.24 0.80 -13.45
CA ALA A 87 5.41 0.10 -14.45
C ALA A 87 5.86 -1.35 -14.70
N LYS A 88 7.13 -1.70 -14.45
CA LYS A 88 7.62 -3.08 -14.59
C LYS A 88 6.93 -4.05 -13.63
N LEU A 89 6.35 -3.57 -12.53
CA LEU A 89 5.59 -4.40 -11.58
C LEU A 89 4.20 -4.77 -12.09
N ARG A 90 3.60 -3.98 -12.99
CA ARG A 90 2.24 -4.20 -13.50
C ARG A 90 1.97 -5.63 -13.98
N PRO A 91 2.80 -6.26 -14.85
CA PRO A 91 2.55 -7.64 -15.29
C PRO A 91 2.70 -8.68 -14.18
N TRP A 92 3.26 -8.33 -13.02
CA TRP A 92 3.47 -9.25 -11.90
C TRP A 92 2.31 -9.29 -10.92
N PHE A 93 1.44 -8.28 -10.91
CA PHE A 93 0.22 -8.33 -10.12
C PHE A 93 -0.76 -9.37 -10.64
N HIS A 94 -1.44 -10.03 -9.71
CA HIS A 94 -2.62 -10.82 -10.04
C HIS A 94 -3.76 -9.89 -10.46
N HIS A 95 -4.38 -10.13 -11.62
CA HIS A 95 -5.37 -9.22 -12.21
C HIS A 95 -6.61 -8.99 -11.32
N GLU A 96 -7.07 -10.02 -10.61
CA GLU A 96 -8.29 -9.95 -9.78
C GLU A 96 -8.08 -9.63 -8.30
N HIS A 97 -6.86 -9.83 -7.81
CA HIS A 97 -6.56 -9.85 -6.37
C HIS A 97 -5.36 -8.99 -6.00
N GLY A 98 -4.55 -8.58 -6.98
CA GLY A 98 -3.41 -7.71 -6.76
C GLY A 98 -3.83 -6.35 -6.23
N PHE A 99 -3.04 -5.85 -5.29
CA PHE A 99 -3.11 -4.48 -4.79
C PHE A 99 -1.74 -4.05 -4.30
N ALA A 100 -1.53 -2.73 -4.26
CA ALA A 100 -0.43 -2.12 -3.53
C ALA A 100 -0.99 -1.39 -2.31
N TRP A 101 -0.27 -1.42 -1.20
CA TRP A 101 -0.58 -0.67 0.01
C TRP A 101 0.64 0.15 0.41
N LEU A 102 0.47 1.47 0.34
CA LEU A 102 1.41 2.45 0.83
C LEU A 102 1.26 2.57 2.35
N GLN A 103 2.17 1.93 3.08
CA GLN A 103 2.28 1.97 4.53
C GLN A 103 3.05 3.21 4.98
N HIS A 104 2.70 4.36 4.41
CA HIS A 104 3.31 5.66 4.68
C HIS A 104 2.35 6.54 5.44
N CYS A 105 2.91 7.45 6.25
CA CYS A 105 2.10 8.44 6.95
C CYS A 105 1.38 9.35 5.94
N THR A 106 0.06 9.49 6.10
CA THR A 106 -0.79 10.51 5.46
C THR A 106 -0.83 10.57 3.94
N ILE A 107 -0.14 9.69 3.22
CA ILE A 107 -0.07 9.76 1.76
C ILE A 107 -1.45 9.60 1.10
N GLY A 108 -2.39 8.96 1.78
CA GLY A 108 -3.79 8.87 1.36
C GLY A 108 -4.50 10.22 1.25
N GLN A 109 -3.93 11.31 1.77
CA GLN A 109 -4.43 12.67 1.54
C GLN A 109 -4.09 13.19 0.12
N ASN A 110 -3.11 12.61 -0.57
CA ASN A 110 -2.72 12.98 -1.92
C ASN A 110 -3.50 12.18 -2.98
N LYS A 111 -4.75 12.59 -3.23
CA LYS A 111 -5.66 11.88 -4.13
C LYS A 111 -5.10 11.70 -5.55
N LEU A 112 -4.48 12.74 -6.11
CA LEU A 112 -3.96 12.71 -7.48
C LEU A 112 -2.80 11.71 -7.62
N LEU A 113 -1.84 11.75 -6.71
CA LEU A 113 -0.71 10.81 -6.73
C LEU A 113 -1.17 9.37 -6.55
N MET A 114 -2.11 9.13 -5.65
CA MET A 114 -2.72 7.82 -5.44
C MET A 114 -3.39 7.28 -6.72
N ILE A 115 -4.15 8.12 -7.43
CA ILE A 115 -4.79 7.77 -8.70
C ILE A 115 -3.76 7.43 -9.77
N GLU A 116 -2.72 8.27 -9.94
CA GLU A 116 -1.70 8.02 -10.96
C GLU A 116 -0.89 6.76 -10.67
N LEU A 117 -0.59 6.46 -9.41
CA LEU A 117 0.02 5.20 -9.02
C LEU A 117 -0.88 4.00 -9.32
N ALA A 118 -2.18 4.10 -9.06
CA ALA A 118 -3.12 3.00 -9.36
C ALA A 118 -3.22 2.71 -10.86
N LYS A 119 -3.24 3.76 -11.69
CA LYS A 119 -3.19 3.62 -13.16
C LYS A 119 -1.87 2.99 -13.61
N LEU A 120 -0.76 3.50 -13.08
CA LEU A 120 0.60 3.06 -13.43
C LEU A 120 0.82 1.58 -13.12
N LEU A 121 0.49 1.17 -11.90
CA LEU A 121 0.63 -0.22 -11.44
C LEU A 121 -0.47 -1.13 -12.00
N GLY A 122 -1.57 -0.57 -12.51
CA GLY A 122 -2.71 -1.33 -13.01
C GLY A 122 -3.46 -2.10 -11.93
N VAL A 123 -3.30 -1.73 -10.66
CA VAL A 123 -3.97 -2.33 -9.51
C VAL A 123 -4.48 -1.26 -8.55
N ARG A 124 -5.31 -1.69 -7.59
CA ARG A 124 -5.79 -0.84 -6.51
C ARG A 124 -4.62 -0.42 -5.63
N VAL A 125 -4.58 0.85 -5.26
CA VAL A 125 -3.57 1.40 -4.35
C VAL A 125 -4.28 1.90 -3.10
N TYR A 126 -3.86 1.38 -1.96
CA TYR A 126 -4.39 1.73 -0.66
C TYR A 126 -3.38 2.59 0.11
N ALA A 127 -3.89 3.48 0.96
CA ALA A 127 -3.05 4.29 1.82
C ALA A 127 -3.81 4.78 3.05
N ALA A 128 -3.07 5.09 4.11
CA ALA A 128 -3.60 5.79 5.28
C ALA A 128 -3.65 7.31 5.04
N ARG A 129 -4.71 7.96 5.52
CA ARG A 129 -4.79 9.42 5.70
C ARG A 129 -4.19 9.85 7.04
N GLY A 130 -4.02 8.92 7.97
CA GLY A 130 -3.49 9.08 9.34
C GLY A 130 -1.97 8.92 9.46
N VAL A 131 -1.43 9.01 10.68
CA VAL A 131 -0.07 8.50 10.96
C VAL A 131 -0.13 7.00 10.84
N TYR A 132 0.72 6.39 10.02
CA TYR A 132 0.79 4.94 9.98
C TYR A 132 1.77 4.44 11.06
N ASN A 133 1.33 3.48 11.87
CA ASN A 133 2.17 2.84 12.88
C ASN A 133 2.45 1.39 12.44
N PRO A 134 3.71 1.07 12.06
CA PRO A 134 4.06 -0.25 11.57
C PRO A 134 3.98 -1.34 12.65
N LEU A 135 4.21 -1.00 13.94
CA LEU A 135 4.15 -1.97 15.03
C LEU A 135 2.78 -2.63 15.20
N PHE A 136 1.72 -1.89 14.90
CA PHE A 136 0.35 -2.39 15.00
C PHE A 136 -0.28 -2.65 13.63
N ASP A 137 0.46 -2.40 12.55
CA ASP A 137 0.00 -2.42 11.16
C ASP A 137 -1.33 -1.63 10.99
N ARG A 138 -1.34 -0.40 11.51
CA ARG A 138 -2.55 0.43 11.65
C ARG A 138 -2.29 1.91 11.41
N SER A 139 -3.27 2.59 10.81
CA SER A 139 -3.37 4.04 10.78
C SER A 139 -3.91 4.53 12.12
N LEU A 140 -3.18 5.42 12.78
CA LEU A 140 -3.66 6.19 13.92
C LEU A 140 -4.39 7.42 13.38
N GLY A 141 -5.64 7.58 13.83
CA GLY A 141 -6.45 8.72 13.44
C GLY A 141 -5.88 10.05 13.90
N TYR A 142 -6.30 11.11 13.21
CA TYR A 142 -6.00 12.47 13.61
C TYR A 142 -7.19 13.09 14.31
N SER A 143 -6.91 13.90 15.33
CA SER A 143 -7.80 14.97 15.76
C SER A 143 -7.18 16.29 15.35
N THR A 144 -7.90 17.08 14.55
CA THR A 144 -7.53 18.48 14.37
C THR A 144 -8.08 19.28 15.54
N VAL A 145 -7.22 19.65 16.49
CA VAL A 145 -7.55 20.64 17.53
C VAL A 145 -6.96 21.97 17.08
N GLY A 146 -7.82 22.94 16.73
CA GLY A 146 -7.38 24.29 16.31
C GLY A 146 -6.57 24.32 15.01
N GLY A 147 -6.87 23.44 14.04
CA GLY A 147 -6.20 23.41 12.74
C GLY A 147 -4.80 22.79 12.75
N ARG A 148 -4.31 22.30 13.89
CA ARG A 148 -3.11 21.46 13.97
C ARG A 148 -3.49 19.99 13.99
N VAL A 149 -2.84 19.23 13.13
CA VAL A 149 -2.95 17.77 13.06
C VAL A 149 -2.18 17.20 14.24
N LEU A 150 -2.87 16.85 15.33
CA LEU A 150 -2.32 16.13 16.46
C LEU A 150 -2.83 14.68 16.40
N GLY A 151 -1.93 13.71 16.49
CA GLY A 151 -2.33 12.32 16.67
C GLY A 151 -3.22 12.24 17.91
N ASN A 152 -4.42 11.66 17.79
CA ASN A 152 -5.29 11.47 18.94
C ASN A 152 -5.06 10.07 19.52
N PRO A 153 -4.30 9.93 20.63
CA PRO A 153 -4.02 8.62 21.22
C PRO A 153 -5.28 7.95 21.79
N LEU A 154 -6.43 8.62 21.84
CA LEU A 154 -7.70 8.04 22.27
C LEU A 154 -8.56 7.52 21.10
N LYS A 155 -8.22 7.87 19.85
CA LYS A 155 -8.86 7.36 18.62
C LYS A 155 -8.01 6.28 17.95
N PHE A 156 -7.46 5.36 18.74
CA PHE A 156 -6.67 4.21 18.25
C PHE A 156 -7.47 3.23 17.38
N TRP A 157 -8.80 3.36 17.34
CA TRP A 157 -9.73 2.40 16.76
C TRP A 157 -10.54 2.94 15.58
N ASP A 158 -10.24 4.15 15.12
CA ASP A 158 -10.99 4.76 14.03
C ASP A 158 -10.49 4.21 12.69
N TRP A 159 -11.21 3.22 12.15
CA TRP A 159 -10.91 2.57 10.87
C TRP A 159 -11.18 3.49 9.67
N GLU A 160 -11.77 4.67 9.90
CA GLU A 160 -12.18 5.73 8.95
C GLU A 160 -11.02 6.51 8.30
N HIS A 161 -9.88 5.86 8.08
CA HIS A 161 -8.67 6.55 7.62
C HIS A 161 -7.95 5.90 6.47
N TYR A 162 -8.48 4.82 5.90
CA TYR A 162 -7.94 4.23 4.68
C TYR A 162 -8.70 4.70 3.45
N VAL A 163 -7.94 5.01 2.42
CA VAL A 163 -8.45 5.35 1.10
C VAL A 163 -8.00 4.30 0.09
N ARG A 164 -8.72 4.24 -1.03
CA ARG A 164 -8.34 3.43 -2.19
C ARG A 164 -8.42 4.26 -3.45
N ALA A 165 -7.36 4.24 -4.24
CA ALA A 165 -7.41 4.61 -5.64
C ALA A 165 -7.53 3.36 -6.51
N ASN A 166 -8.37 3.44 -7.55
CA ASN A 166 -8.58 2.36 -8.50
C ASN A 166 -7.93 2.70 -9.86
N PRO A 167 -7.51 1.69 -10.66
CA PRO A 167 -6.88 1.92 -11.97
C PRO A 167 -7.74 2.67 -12.99
N ASN A 168 -9.06 2.70 -12.81
CA ASN A 168 -9.99 3.45 -13.65
C ASN A 168 -10.06 4.95 -13.29
N GLY A 169 -9.26 5.40 -12.32
CA GLY A 169 -9.21 6.79 -11.88
C GLY A 169 -10.16 7.16 -10.74
N THR A 170 -10.97 6.23 -10.22
CA THR A 170 -11.83 6.53 -9.08
C THR A 170 -11.05 6.47 -7.77
N PHE A 171 -11.50 7.27 -6.79
CA PHE A 171 -10.93 7.35 -5.45
C PHE A 171 -12.04 7.20 -4.42
N GLU A 172 -11.85 6.30 -3.47
CA GLU A 172 -12.82 5.94 -2.44
C GLU A 172 -12.23 6.19 -1.06
N GLU A 173 -13.05 6.79 -0.18
CA GLU A 173 -12.72 7.03 1.22
C GLU A 173 -13.32 5.94 2.10
N ASP A 174 -12.77 5.79 3.31
CA ASP A 174 -13.29 4.90 4.37
C ASP A 174 -13.48 3.45 3.97
N VAL A 175 -12.57 2.95 3.13
CA VAL A 175 -12.66 1.61 2.54
C VAL A 175 -12.28 0.48 3.48
N GLY A 176 -11.76 0.78 4.68
CA GLY A 176 -11.21 -0.19 5.63
C GLY A 176 -9.80 -0.69 5.27
N LYS A 177 -9.24 -1.56 6.13
CA LYS A 177 -7.87 -2.06 5.98
C LYS A 177 -7.76 -3.03 4.77
N PRO A 178 -6.76 -2.91 3.88
CA PRO A 178 -6.72 -3.65 2.62
C PRO A 178 -6.78 -5.17 2.78
N GLY A 179 -6.02 -5.73 3.73
CA GLY A 179 -5.98 -7.18 3.97
C GLY A 179 -7.34 -7.75 4.38
N GLU A 180 -8.10 -7.02 5.19
CA GLU A 180 -9.44 -7.45 5.65
C GLU A 180 -10.46 -7.33 4.51
N VAL A 181 -10.41 -6.23 3.75
CA VAL A 181 -11.30 -5.95 2.63
C VAL A 181 -11.11 -6.96 1.49
N GLU A 182 -9.87 -7.26 1.13
CA GLU A 182 -9.56 -8.22 0.07
C GLU A 182 -9.88 -9.65 0.48
N ALA A 183 -9.63 -10.02 1.75
CA ALA A 183 -10.04 -11.32 2.28
C ALA A 183 -11.57 -11.49 2.25
N LEU A 184 -12.32 -10.49 2.70
CA LEU A 184 -13.78 -10.49 2.65
C LEU A 184 -14.31 -10.57 1.22
N ARG A 185 -13.72 -9.83 0.27
CA ARG A 185 -14.07 -9.92 -1.16
C ARG A 185 -13.79 -11.30 -1.74
N TYR A 186 -12.70 -11.93 -1.36
CA TYR A 186 -12.38 -13.29 -1.80
C TYR A 186 -13.43 -14.29 -1.27
N VAL A 187 -13.73 -14.23 0.03
CA VAL A 187 -14.72 -15.10 0.68
C VAL A 187 -16.12 -14.90 0.08
N ARG A 188 -16.57 -13.64 -0.08
CA ARG A 188 -17.88 -13.32 -0.69
C ARG A 188 -18.00 -13.88 -2.10
N ARG A 189 -16.97 -13.76 -2.95
CA ARG A 189 -16.99 -14.34 -4.30
C ARG A 189 -17.03 -15.88 -4.28
N LYS A 190 -16.25 -16.52 -3.42
CA LYS A 190 -16.26 -17.99 -3.29
C LYS A 190 -17.62 -18.50 -2.82
N LEU A 191 -18.21 -17.84 -1.82
CA LEU A 191 -19.55 -18.16 -1.32
C LEU A 191 -20.62 -17.88 -2.37
N GLY A 192 -20.57 -16.73 -3.05
CA GLY A 192 -21.52 -16.38 -4.11
C GLY A 192 -21.52 -17.40 -5.25
N LYS A 193 -20.34 -17.83 -5.69
CA LYS A 193 -20.18 -18.90 -6.68
C LYS A 193 -20.73 -20.23 -6.19
N TRP A 194 -20.49 -20.57 -4.91
CA TRP A 194 -21.02 -21.79 -4.32
C TRP A 194 -22.55 -21.78 -4.19
N LEU A 195 -23.13 -20.62 -3.89
CA LEU A 195 -24.57 -20.41 -3.75
C LEU A 195 -25.29 -20.18 -5.09
N GLY A 196 -24.57 -20.15 -6.22
CA GLY A 196 -25.15 -19.91 -7.55
C GLY A 196 -25.75 -18.52 -7.73
N ALA A 197 -25.32 -17.54 -6.92
CA ALA A 197 -25.85 -16.20 -6.99
C ALA A 197 -25.20 -15.38 -8.12
N PRO A 198 -25.92 -14.40 -8.70
CA PRO A 198 -25.39 -13.59 -9.80
C PRO A 198 -24.13 -12.83 -9.41
N GLU A 199 -23.15 -12.74 -10.31
CA GLU A 199 -21.85 -12.08 -10.04
C GLU A 199 -22.00 -10.62 -9.56
N ALA A 200 -23.03 -9.92 -10.02
CA ALA A 200 -23.32 -8.54 -9.65
C ALA A 200 -23.53 -8.30 -8.14
N TRP A 201 -23.73 -9.35 -7.34
CA TRP A 201 -24.05 -9.24 -5.91
C TRP A 201 -22.82 -9.20 -4.99
N TYR A 202 -21.61 -9.36 -5.53
CA TYR A 202 -20.39 -9.57 -4.71
C TYR A 202 -19.21 -8.64 -5.06
N HIS A 203 -19.45 -7.58 -5.84
CA HIS A 203 -18.44 -6.59 -6.24
C HIS A 203 -18.43 -5.36 -5.33
#